data_AF-A0A2E2B1Y4-F1
#
_entry.id   AF-A0A2E2B1Y4-F1
#
_cell.length_a   1.000
_cell.length_b   1.000
_cell.length_c   1.000
_cell.angle_alpha   90.00
_cell.angle_beta   90.00
_cell.angle_gamma   90.00
#
_symmetry.space_group_name_H-M   'P 1'
#
loop_
_entity.id
_entity.type
_entity.pdbx_description
1 polymer ?
#
loop_
_entity_poly.entity_id
_entity_poly.type
_entity_poly.pdbx_seq_one_letter_code
_entity_poly.pdbx_strand_id
1 'polypeptide(L)'
;MPLKQQDPLRLEGCVCPYCQYELKGVTACMCPECGQLFEVSEVRSKRLQDPPKMPWCYLFFVLLSLGFLYLGMLAMQLYTGALLGALMIGLGLNILWLPLVYSWLVDEI
;
A
#
# COMPACT_ATOMS: atom_id res chain seq x y z
N MET A 1 2.54 13.14 8.99
CA MET A 1 2.30 13.95 10.21
C MET A 1 3.32 13.56 11.27
N PRO A 2 4.03 14.50 11.94
CA PRO A 2 4.89 14.17 13.07
C PRO A 2 4.03 13.81 14.30
N LEU A 3 4.30 12.66 14.92
CA LEU A 3 3.54 12.14 16.06
C LEU A 3 3.80 12.99 17.32
N LYS A 4 2.73 13.49 17.95
CA LYS A 4 2.79 14.17 19.26
C LYS A 4 3.03 13.13 20.36
N GLN A 5 4.09 13.33 21.13
CA GLN A 5 4.66 12.42 22.11
C GLN A 5 3.88 12.31 23.45
N GLN A 6 2.64 12.77 23.51
CA GLN A 6 1.88 12.94 24.78
C GLN A 6 0.57 12.15 24.87
N ASP A 7 0.21 11.35 23.87
CA ASP A 7 -0.87 10.40 24.05
C ASP A 7 -0.33 9.19 24.84
N PRO A 8 -0.99 8.75 25.94
CA PRO A 8 -0.58 7.54 26.65
C PRO A 8 -0.57 6.41 25.63
N LEU A 9 0.64 5.94 25.28
CA LEU A 9 0.89 4.98 24.23
C LEU A 9 0.08 3.72 24.51
N ARG A 10 -1.08 3.64 23.88
CA ARG A 10 -1.87 2.44 23.78
C ARG A 10 -1.07 1.52 22.87
N LEU A 11 -0.16 0.72 23.45
CA LEU A 11 0.67 -0.27 22.75
C LEU A 11 -0.17 -1.45 22.20
N GLU A 12 -1.44 -1.21 21.88
CA GLU A 12 -2.34 -2.17 21.24
C GLU A 12 -1.79 -2.48 19.84
N GLY A 13 -1.29 -3.71 19.66
CA GLY A 13 -0.71 -4.19 18.39
C GLY A 13 0.81 -4.00 18.26
N CYS A 14 1.49 -3.63 19.33
CA CYS A 14 2.95 -3.59 19.39
C CYS A 14 3.54 -4.93 19.87
N VAL A 15 4.73 -5.26 19.37
CA VAL A 15 5.47 -6.48 19.73
C VAL A 15 6.83 -6.11 20.28
N CYS A 16 7.28 -6.84 21.31
CA CYS A 16 8.61 -6.66 21.85
C CYS A 16 9.66 -7.04 20.78
N PRO A 17 10.72 -6.23 20.56
CA PRO A 17 11.74 -6.53 19.55
C PRO A 17 12.57 -7.78 19.88
N TYR A 18 12.64 -8.18 21.16
CA TYR A 18 13.49 -9.28 21.62
C TYR A 18 12.76 -10.62 21.69
N CYS A 19 11.57 -10.66 22.27
CA CYS A 19 10.81 -11.89 22.46
C CYS A 19 9.59 -12.02 21.53
N GLN A 20 9.30 -11.00 20.72
CA GLN A 20 8.12 -10.94 19.84
C GLN A 20 6.77 -11.11 20.56
N TYR A 21 6.77 -10.96 21.90
CA TYR A 21 5.55 -11.02 22.68
C TYR A 21 4.69 -9.79 22.43
N GLU A 22 3.37 -10.01 22.35
CA GLU A 22 2.40 -8.97 22.05
C GLU A 22 2.16 -8.12 23.29
N LEU A 23 2.54 -6.84 23.24
CA LEU A 23 2.47 -5.89 24.36
C LEU A 23 1.04 -5.36 24.54
N LYS A 24 0.05 -6.26 24.66
CA LYS A 24 -1.36 -5.90 24.83
C LYS A 24 -1.57 -5.19 26.16
N GLY A 25 -1.90 -3.89 26.09
CA GLY A 25 -2.29 -3.09 27.27
C GLY A 25 -1.14 -2.74 28.22
N VAL A 26 0.12 -2.96 27.82
CA VAL A 26 1.27 -2.62 28.64
C VAL A 26 1.50 -1.10 28.55
N THR A 27 1.55 -0.41 29.69
CA THR A 27 1.84 1.03 29.75
C THR A 27 3.28 1.33 30.17
N ALA A 28 4.06 0.28 30.48
CA ALA A 28 5.44 0.37 30.91
C ALA A 28 6.42 -0.02 29.78
N CYS A 29 7.58 0.62 29.72
CA CYS A 29 8.66 0.34 28.78
C CYS A 29 9.42 -0.97 29.09
N MET A 30 8.75 -1.97 29.66
CA MET A 30 9.34 -3.23 30.10
C MET A 30 8.45 -4.38 29.67
N CYS A 31 9.05 -5.42 29.07
CA CYS A 31 8.30 -6.58 28.63
C CYS A 31 8.02 -7.51 29.82
N PRO A 32 6.77 -7.98 30.02
CA PRO A 32 6.43 -8.86 31.14
C PRO A 32 7.05 -10.26 31.03
N GLU A 33 7.38 -10.72 29.81
CA GLU A 33 7.93 -12.06 29.57
C GLU A 33 9.46 -12.08 29.64
N CYS A 34 10.14 -11.17 28.91
CA CYS A 34 11.61 -11.17 28.88
C CYS A 34 12.26 -10.23 29.90
N GLY A 35 11.48 -9.36 30.55
CA GLY A 35 11.98 -8.39 31.52
C GLY A 35 12.90 -7.32 30.95
N GLN A 36 13.11 -7.29 29.63
CA GLN A 36 13.96 -6.29 29.00
C GLN A 36 13.22 -4.96 28.86
N LEU A 37 13.97 -3.90 29.12
CA LEU A 37 13.56 -2.53 28.83
C LEU A 37 13.65 -2.32 27.31
N PHE A 38 12.64 -1.71 26.74
CA PHE A 38 12.62 -1.32 25.33
C PHE A 38 12.28 0.15 25.22
N GLU A 39 12.95 0.87 24.32
CA GLU A 39 12.55 2.24 24.03
C GLU A 39 11.33 2.26 23.10
N VAL A 40 10.47 3.27 23.26
CA VAL A 40 9.30 3.46 22.38
C VAL A 40 9.70 3.59 20.90
N SER A 41 10.90 4.12 20.64
CA SER A 41 11.53 4.21 19.31
C SER A 41 11.79 2.84 18.66
N GLU A 42 12.03 1.81 19.47
CA GLU A 42 12.37 0.45 19.01
C GLU A 42 11.13 -0.42 18.81
N VAL A 43 9.98 -0.01 19.35
CA VAL A 43 8.72 -0.75 19.24
C VAL A 43 8.11 -0.53 17.85
N ARG A 44 8.41 -1.44 16.92
CA ARG A 44 7.72 -1.48 15.63
C ARG A 44 6.31 -2.05 15.78
N SER A 45 5.32 -1.28 15.33
CA SER A 45 3.95 -1.79 15.20
C SER A 45 3.90 -2.92 14.15
N LYS A 46 3.13 -3.99 14.41
CA LYS A 46 2.88 -5.06 13.41
C LYS A 46 2.32 -4.52 12.09
N ARG A 47 1.65 -3.36 12.12
CA ARG A 47 1.11 -2.68 10.93
C ARG A 47 2.17 -2.34 9.87
N LEU A 48 3.43 -2.15 10.25
CA LEU A 48 4.52 -1.89 9.30
C LEU A 48 5.16 -3.16 8.74
N GLN A 49 4.81 -4.34 9.25
CA GLN A 49 5.38 -5.61 8.77
C GLN A 49 4.55 -6.28 7.69
N ASP A 50 3.29 -5.91 7.52
CA ASP A 50 2.50 -6.43 6.41
C ASP A 50 2.95 -5.71 5.13
N PRO A 51 3.64 -6.38 4.19
CA PRO A 51 3.85 -5.79 2.88
C PRO A 51 2.47 -5.43 2.31
N PRO A 52 2.32 -4.28 1.62
CA PRO A 52 1.04 -3.90 1.07
C PRO A 52 0.56 -5.05 0.21
N LYS A 53 -0.51 -5.74 0.65
CA LYS A 53 -1.11 -6.85 -0.09
C LYS A 53 -1.58 -6.22 -1.38
N MET A 54 -0.81 -6.37 -2.46
CA MET A 54 -1.18 -5.85 -3.77
C MET A 54 -2.57 -6.41 -4.08
N PRO A 55 -3.61 -5.56 -4.10
CA PRO A 55 -4.96 -6.04 -4.25
C PRO A 55 -5.05 -6.71 -5.62
N TRP A 56 -5.71 -7.86 -5.70
CA TRP A 56 -5.97 -8.54 -6.97
C TRP A 56 -6.57 -7.61 -8.04
N CYS A 57 -7.32 -6.60 -7.60
CA CYS A 57 -7.83 -5.52 -8.45
C CYS A 57 -6.71 -4.76 -9.19
N TYR A 58 -5.58 -4.46 -8.55
CA TYR A 58 -4.45 -3.78 -9.19
C TYR A 58 -3.93 -4.57 -10.39
N LEU A 59 -3.73 -5.88 -10.19
CA LEU A 59 -3.23 -6.77 -11.24
C LEU A 59 -4.23 -6.86 -12.40
N PHE A 60 -5.53 -6.89 -12.10
CA PHE A 60 -6.60 -6.83 -13.10
C PHE A 60 -6.55 -5.52 -13.91
N PHE A 61 -6.43 -4.36 -13.28
CA PHE A 61 -6.35 -3.06 -13.98
C PHE A 61 -5.10 -2.94 -14.86
N VAL A 62 -3.95 -3.43 -14.38
CA VAL A 62 -2.71 -3.46 -15.17
C VAL A 62 -2.87 -4.34 -16.40
N LEU A 63 -3.39 -5.56 -16.25
CA LEU A 63 -3.66 -6.45 -17.39
C LEU A 63 -4.66 -5.84 -18.38
N LEU A 64 -5.73 -5.23 -17.87
CA LEU A 64 -6.72 -4.54 -18.71
C LEU A 64 -6.07 -3.40 -19.50
N SER A 65 -5.25 -2.56 -18.86
CA SER A 65 -4.53 -1.46 -19.51
C SER A 65 -3.58 -1.95 -20.62
N LEU A 66 -2.84 -3.03 -20.37
CA LEU A 66 -1.94 -3.65 -21.35
C LEU A 66 -2.73 -4.20 -22.55
N GLY A 67 -3.91 -4.78 -22.30
CA GLY A 67 -4.83 -5.22 -23.35
C GLY A 67 -5.27 -4.08 -24.26
N PHE A 68 -5.70 -2.96 -23.70
CA PHE A 68 -6.10 -1.77 -24.48
C PHE A 68 -4.95 -1.16 -25.28
N LEU A 69 -3.75 -1.09 -24.69
CA LEU A 69 -2.55 -0.61 -25.38
C LEU A 69 -2.18 -1.51 -26.57
N TYR A 70 -2.21 -2.84 -26.37
CA TYR A 70 -1.92 -3.79 -27.44
C TYR A 70 -2.94 -3.72 -28.58
N LEU A 71 -4.23 -3.69 -28.24
CA LEU A 71 -5.31 -3.61 -29.23
C LEU A 71 -5.30 -2.27 -29.98
N GLY A 72 -4.98 -1.17 -29.28
CA GLY A 72 -4.80 0.15 -29.88
C GLY A 72 -3.61 0.21 -30.85
N MET A 73 -2.49 -0.43 -30.52
CA MET A 73 -1.34 -0.56 -31.44
C MET A 73 -1.69 -1.39 -32.68
N LEU A 74 -2.43 -2.49 -32.53
CA LEU A 74 -2.92 -3.28 -33.69
C LEU A 74 -3.88 -2.46 -34.56
N ALA A 75 -4.78 -1.68 -33.95
CA ALA A 75 -5.71 -0.83 -34.67
C ALA A 75 -5.00 0.27 -35.48
N MET A 76 -3.88 0.80 -34.97
CA MET A 76 -3.05 1.77 -35.71
C MET A 76 -2.43 1.21 -36.99
N GLN A 77 -2.20 -0.11 -37.06
CA GLN A 77 -1.65 -0.75 -38.27
C GLN A 77 -2.71 -0.90 -39.38
N LEU A 78 -3.99 -0.79 -39.05
CA LEU A 78 -5.08 -0.78 -40.03
C LEU A 78 -5.29 0.65 -40.55
N TYR A 79 -5.30 0.81 -41.88
CA TYR A 79 -5.36 2.10 -42.58
C TYR A 79 -6.54 3.00 -42.18
N THR A 80 -7.64 2.40 -41.69
CA THR A 80 -8.85 3.08 -41.23
C THR A 80 -8.96 3.21 -39.71
N GLY A 81 -8.02 2.63 -38.96
CA GLY A 81 -8.10 2.45 -37.51
C GLY A 81 -7.38 3.50 -36.68
N ALA A 82 -6.75 4.51 -37.27
CA ALA A 82 -5.90 5.46 -36.54
C ALA A 82 -6.63 6.20 -35.40
N LEU A 83 -7.85 6.68 -35.65
CA LEU A 83 -8.63 7.40 -34.64
C LEU A 83 -9.11 6.46 -33.52
N LEU A 84 -9.54 5.24 -33.87
CA LEU A 84 -9.93 4.21 -32.91
C LEU A 84 -8.73 3.75 -32.06
N GLY A 85 -7.57 3.54 -32.68
CA GLY A 85 -6.34 3.16 -32.02
C GLY A 85 -5.87 4.23 -31.03
N ALA A 86 -5.93 5.51 -31.42
CA ALA A 86 -5.59 6.62 -30.53
C ALA A 86 -6.51 6.68 -29.29
N LEU A 87 -7.82 6.47 -29.47
CA LEU A 87 -8.79 6.43 -28.37
C LEU A 87 -8.52 5.26 -27.42
N MET A 88 -8.22 4.06 -27.94
CA MET A 88 -7.90 2.88 -27.13
C MET A 88 -6.61 3.06 -26.33
N ILE A 89 -5.58 3.65 -26.93
CA ILE A 89 -4.33 3.95 -26.23
C ILE A 89 -4.57 4.97 -25.11
N GLY A 90 -5.34 6.04 -25.40
CA GLY A 90 -5.71 7.05 -24.41
C GLY A 90 -6.47 6.45 -23.21
N LEU A 91 -7.42 5.55 -23.47
CA LEU A 91 -8.14 4.81 -22.43
C LEU A 91 -7.21 3.91 -21.61
N GLY A 92 -6.32 3.16 -22.26
CA GLY A 92 -5.35 2.30 -21.58
C GLY A 92 -4.44 3.08 -20.63
N LEU A 93 -3.95 4.25 -21.07
CA LEU A 93 -3.13 5.14 -20.22
C LEU A 93 -3.92 5.73 -19.06
N ASN A 94 -5.18 6.10 -19.26
CA ASN A 94 -6.03 6.63 -18.20
C ASN A 94 -6.32 5.57 -17.12
N ILE A 95 -6.60 4.33 -17.54
CA ILE A 95 -6.83 3.19 -16.64
C ILE A 95 -5.58 2.89 -15.80
N LEU A 96 -4.39 3.03 -16.36
CA LEU A 96 -3.13 2.82 -15.64
C LEU A 96 -2.93 3.83 -14.50
N TRP A 97 -3.44 5.06 -14.65
CA TRP A 97 -3.32 6.11 -13.65
C TRP A 97 -4.27 5.95 -12.45
N LEU A 98 -5.44 5.33 -12.64
CA LEU A 98 -6.45 5.14 -11.59
C LEU A 98 -5.91 4.48 -10.31
N PRO A 99 -5.22 3.33 -10.35
CA PRO A 99 -4.72 2.70 -9.12
C PRO A 99 -3.66 3.54 -8.40
N LEU A 100 -2.89 4.34 -9.15
CA LEU A 100 -1.83 5.18 -8.60
C LEU A 100 -2.40 6.42 -7.89
N VAL A 101 -3.45 7.00 -8.46
CA VAL A 101 -4.24 8.05 -7.80
C VAL A 101 -4.99 7.50 -6.59
N TYR A 102 -5.53 6.29 -6.69
CA TYR A 102 -6.22 5.64 -5.58
C TYR A 102 -5.30 5.40 -4.38
N SER A 103 -4.05 4.94 -4.61
CA SER A 103 -3.10 4.78 -3.50
C SER A 103 -2.76 6.10 -2.84
N TRP A 104 -2.56 7.17 -3.62
CA TRP A 104 -2.34 8.52 -3.09
C TRP A 104 -3.53 9.03 -2.27
N LEU A 105 -4.76 8.82 -2.76
CA LEU A 105 -5.97 9.25 -2.07
C LEU A 105 -6.17 8.51 -0.74
N VAL A 106 -5.87 7.21 -0.70
CA VAL A 106 -6.00 6.40 0.51
C VAL A 106 -4.98 6.80 1.57
N ASP A 107 -3.78 7.25 1.18
CA ASP A 107 -2.76 7.72 2.12
C ASP A 107 -3.11 9.07 2.78
N GLU A 108 -4.05 9.83 2.18
CA GLU A 108 -4.44 11.17 2.64
C GLU A 108 -5.70 11.16 3.54
N ILE A 109 -6.44 10.04 3.60
CA ILE A 109 -7.65 9.82 4.41
C ILE A 109 -7.29 9.13 5.74
#